data_AF-A0A6P8I5C1-F1
#
_entry.id   AF-A0A6P8I5C1-F1
#
_cell.length_a   1.000
_cell.length_b   1.000
_cell.length_c   1.000
_cell.angle_alpha   90.00
_cell.angle_beta   90.00
_cell.angle_gamma   90.00
#
_symmetry.space_group_name_H-M   'P 1'
#
loop_
_entity.id
_entity.type
_entity.pdbx_description
1 polymer ?
#
loop_
_entity_poly.entity_id
_entity_poly.type
_entity_poly.pdbx_seq_one_letter_code
_entity_poly.pdbx_strand_id
1 'polypeptide(L)'
;MPTEVIATLSNQQRPQDDARKKKTWMSFIQDTDNELDKCTAWRVCFCCSLASMINLGSAYTYGLFFPSILDEFQAGKAATALAGSVTVALSALLAPIASKLCDRFGCRLTMIGGGLTTAIAQLGSSFAPNVYVLLLSYGVGFGFASCLVFISAMQIVPLYFNRHRSLGLAILNSGNAGGLLFMTPVIQKLLEHFDWRKAMMILAALNTLPCFLGCSINRKMKHTSQNTRDNSQTKLTKQWTKLLKTSVLMNPVFMLLCLTMSVACLGYIMPSIHLAKYAEDLGIPISSSSWMYFAIGIASLISRILTGKLCDTGWISHLCIFQLAVVVFGIIDVSLPLATSLTFLIVYSVMYGICEGVIMTSMHSYILITFPGMGFGWYCTFMGLSYLIGPVFAGVIADFSGSYHPAFITAGVFLFVSASLPLFMRFIHNTSTPEEVKLKESTDKELVILEKMTVL
;
A
#
# COMPACT_ATOMS: atom_id res chain seq x y z
N MET A 1 65.60 10.26 -18.69
CA MET A 1 64.95 9.10 -18.04
C MET A 1 64.30 9.56 -16.74
N PRO A 2 62.99 9.91 -16.74
CA PRO A 2 62.12 9.38 -15.68
C PRO A 2 60.63 9.19 -16.08
N THR A 3 60.29 9.09 -17.36
CA THR A 3 58.88 8.95 -17.81
C THR A 3 58.38 7.51 -17.96
N GLU A 4 59.28 6.55 -18.22
CA GLU A 4 58.88 5.13 -18.39
C GLU A 4 58.63 4.39 -17.06
N VAL A 5 59.24 4.84 -15.96
CA VAL A 5 59.08 4.21 -14.63
C VAL A 5 57.73 4.57 -13.98
N ILE A 6 57.19 5.76 -14.25
CA ILE A 6 55.89 6.20 -13.71
C ILE A 6 54.73 5.51 -14.45
N ALA A 7 54.86 5.29 -15.77
CA ALA A 7 53.86 4.59 -16.56
C ALA A 7 53.73 3.11 -16.16
N THR A 8 54.85 2.43 -15.89
CA THR A 8 54.87 1.03 -15.44
C THR A 8 54.33 0.86 -14.02
N LEU A 9 54.61 1.78 -13.08
CA LEU A 9 54.02 1.77 -11.74
C LEU A 9 52.50 2.04 -11.76
N SER A 10 52.02 2.95 -12.61
CA SER A 10 50.58 3.24 -12.75
C SER A 10 49.78 2.08 -13.35
N ASN A 11 50.40 1.28 -14.23
CA ASN A 11 49.78 0.11 -14.84
C ASN A 11 49.82 -1.14 -13.92
N GLN A 12 50.76 -1.22 -12.97
CA GLN A 12 50.74 -2.26 -11.92
C GLN A 12 49.74 -1.94 -10.79
N GLN A 13 49.47 -0.66 -10.50
CA GLN A 13 48.51 -0.24 -9.48
C GLN A 13 47.04 -0.40 -9.92
N ARG A 14 46.70 -0.18 -11.20
CA ARG A 14 45.33 -0.39 -11.73
C ARG A 14 44.73 -1.79 -11.46
N PRO A 15 45.40 -2.91 -11.76
CA PRO A 15 44.86 -4.24 -11.49
C PRO A 15 44.74 -4.54 -9.99
N GLN A 16 45.61 -3.97 -9.14
CA GLN A 16 45.50 -4.10 -7.68
C GLN A 16 44.35 -3.27 -7.10
N ASP A 17 44.11 -2.06 -7.61
CA ASP A 17 42.99 -1.21 -7.23
C ASP A 17 41.64 -1.80 -7.68
N ASP A 18 41.58 -2.40 -8.86
CA ASP A 18 40.38 -3.08 -9.35
C ASP A 18 40.12 -4.39 -8.59
N ALA A 19 41.15 -5.15 -8.23
CA ALA A 19 41.01 -6.31 -7.34
C ALA A 19 40.56 -5.92 -5.91
N ARG A 20 41.07 -4.81 -5.37
CA ARG A 20 40.66 -4.27 -4.06
C ARG A 20 39.22 -3.77 -4.09
N LYS A 21 38.81 -3.06 -5.15
CA LYS A 21 37.42 -2.65 -5.36
C LYS A 21 36.51 -3.87 -5.49
N LYS A 22 36.91 -4.89 -6.26
CA LYS A 22 36.14 -6.13 -6.43
C LYS A 22 35.99 -6.88 -5.10
N LYS A 23 37.06 -6.99 -4.30
CA LYS A 23 37.03 -7.62 -2.96
C LYS A 23 36.16 -6.84 -1.97
N THR A 24 36.21 -5.51 -2.01
CA THR A 24 35.37 -4.62 -1.19
C THR A 24 33.89 -4.70 -1.60
N TRP A 25 33.63 -4.82 -2.90
CA TRP A 25 32.29 -5.05 -3.44
C TRP A 25 31.74 -6.42 -3.07
N MET A 26 32.55 -7.48 -3.18
CA MET A 26 32.15 -8.84 -2.81
C MET A 26 31.91 -8.95 -1.30
N SER A 27 32.75 -8.35 -0.44
CA SER A 27 32.48 -8.28 0.99
C SER A 27 31.22 -7.48 1.32
N PHE A 28 30.95 -6.39 0.59
CA PHE A 28 29.73 -5.60 0.76
C PHE A 28 28.47 -6.39 0.36
N ILE A 29 28.48 -7.12 -0.76
CA ILE A 29 27.38 -7.99 -1.17
C ILE A 29 27.16 -9.09 -0.14
N GLN A 30 28.24 -9.74 0.31
CA GLN A 30 28.18 -10.82 1.28
C GLN A 30 27.73 -10.36 2.67
N ASP A 31 28.09 -9.14 3.09
CA ASP A 31 27.56 -8.52 4.31
C ASP A 31 26.09 -8.14 4.17
N THR A 32 25.67 -7.67 2.99
CA THR A 32 24.27 -7.31 2.72
C THR A 32 23.39 -8.56 2.72
N ASP A 33 23.78 -9.61 2.01
CA ASP A 33 23.07 -10.90 2.01
C ASP A 33 23.07 -11.55 3.39
N ASN A 34 24.13 -11.37 4.18
CA ASN A 34 24.16 -11.80 5.57
C ASN A 34 23.23 -10.98 6.47
N GLU A 35 22.84 -9.73 6.15
CA GLU A 35 21.92 -8.95 6.99
C GLU A 35 20.43 -9.16 6.64
N LEU A 36 20.13 -9.71 5.46
CA LEU A 36 18.76 -9.99 4.99
C LEU A 36 18.12 -11.15 5.78
N ASP A 37 16.80 -11.11 5.94
CA ASP A 37 15.97 -12.13 6.60
C ASP A 37 16.29 -12.42 8.11
N LYS A 38 17.21 -11.68 8.74
CA LYS A 38 17.57 -11.79 10.17
C LYS A 38 16.54 -11.13 11.11
N CYS A 39 16.72 -11.28 12.43
CA CYS A 39 15.87 -10.67 13.48
C CYS A 39 15.66 -9.14 13.29
N THR A 40 16.63 -8.43 12.73
CA THR A 40 16.51 -7.00 12.43
C THR A 40 15.43 -6.73 11.37
N ALA A 41 15.31 -7.57 10.34
CA ALA A 41 14.29 -7.45 9.30
C ALA A 41 12.88 -7.62 9.89
N TRP A 42 12.69 -8.64 10.73
CA TRP A 42 11.42 -8.89 11.43
C TRP A 42 11.06 -7.76 12.39
N ARG A 43 12.03 -7.21 13.12
CA ARG A 43 11.82 -6.05 13.99
C ARG A 43 11.36 -4.82 13.17
N VAL A 44 12.03 -4.52 12.06
CA VAL A 44 11.65 -3.40 11.18
C VAL A 44 10.26 -3.61 10.59
N CYS A 45 9.95 -4.82 10.13
CA CYS A 45 8.63 -5.19 9.62
C CYS A 45 7.53 -4.96 10.67
N PHE A 46 7.74 -5.43 11.91
CA PHE A 46 6.80 -5.22 13.01
C PHE A 46 6.63 -3.73 13.34
N CYS A 47 7.71 -2.97 13.40
CA CYS A 47 7.67 -1.51 13.60
C CYS A 47 6.87 -0.80 12.50
N CYS A 48 7.09 -1.15 11.24
CA CYS A 48 6.35 -0.58 10.12
C CYS A 48 4.87 -0.98 10.16
N SER A 49 4.56 -2.24 10.45
CA SER A 49 3.19 -2.74 10.63
C SER A 49 2.46 -1.99 11.74
N LEU A 50 3.10 -1.79 12.89
CA LEU A 50 2.52 -1.06 14.02
C LEU A 50 2.31 0.43 13.69
N ALA A 51 3.27 1.04 13.01
CA ALA A 51 3.16 2.42 12.56
C ALA A 51 1.98 2.63 11.59
N SER A 52 1.83 1.73 10.62
CA SER A 52 0.71 1.79 9.67
C SER A 52 -0.63 1.45 10.32
N MET A 53 -0.65 0.53 11.29
CA MET A 53 -1.84 0.20 12.09
C MET A 53 -2.42 1.42 12.81
N ILE A 54 -1.56 2.19 13.50
CA ILE A 54 -1.99 3.40 14.22
C ILE A 54 -2.44 4.49 13.24
N ASN A 55 -1.66 4.72 12.18
CA ASN A 55 -1.89 5.82 11.25
C ASN A 55 -3.15 5.60 10.38
N LEU A 56 -3.22 4.50 9.62
CA LEU A 56 -4.39 4.18 8.80
C LEU A 56 -5.61 3.84 9.66
N GLY A 57 -5.42 3.20 10.82
CA GLY A 57 -6.50 2.95 11.77
C GLY A 57 -7.17 4.26 12.19
N SER A 58 -6.38 5.27 12.57
CA SER A 58 -6.89 6.61 12.88
C SER A 58 -7.65 7.23 11.70
N ALA A 59 -7.12 7.12 10.48
CA ALA A 59 -7.77 7.64 9.26
C ALA A 59 -9.18 7.03 9.04
N TYR A 60 -9.28 5.70 9.13
CA TYR A 60 -10.54 4.98 8.88
C TYR A 60 -11.58 5.13 9.98
N THR A 61 -11.17 5.44 11.20
CA THR A 61 -12.06 5.63 12.35
C THR A 61 -12.70 7.02 12.45
N TYR A 62 -12.56 7.88 11.44
CA TYR A 62 -13.20 9.22 11.44
C TYR A 62 -14.71 9.17 11.70
N GLY A 63 -15.38 8.10 11.23
CA GLY A 63 -16.82 7.91 11.42
C GLY A 63 -17.28 7.93 12.89
N LEU A 64 -16.40 7.60 13.83
CA LEU A 64 -16.70 7.68 15.28
C LEU A 64 -16.73 9.11 15.80
N PHE A 65 -15.95 10.01 15.20
CA PHE A 65 -15.92 11.42 15.57
C PHE A 65 -17.04 12.22 14.90
N PHE A 66 -17.60 11.70 13.80
CA PHE A 66 -18.56 12.40 12.97
C PHE A 66 -19.77 12.96 13.75
N PRO A 67 -20.47 12.19 14.63
CA PRO A 67 -21.62 12.72 15.36
C PRO A 67 -21.25 13.90 16.25
N SER A 68 -20.18 13.77 17.05
CA SER A 68 -19.74 14.82 17.97
C SER A 68 -19.31 16.11 17.25
N ILE A 69 -18.65 15.97 16.08
CA ILE A 69 -18.22 17.11 15.27
C ILE A 69 -19.41 17.79 14.59
N LEU A 70 -20.39 16.99 14.14
CA LEU A 70 -21.63 17.50 13.55
C LEU A 70 -22.44 18.29 14.58
N ASP A 71 -22.54 17.78 15.82
CA ASP A 71 -23.27 18.43 16.90
C ASP A 71 -22.64 19.77 17.29
N GLU A 72 -21.31 19.89 17.29
CA GLU A 72 -20.61 21.13 17.67
C GLU A 72 -20.63 22.19 16.56
N PHE A 73 -20.36 21.82 15.30
CA PHE A 73 -20.23 22.81 14.23
C PHE A 73 -21.53 23.09 13.46
N GLN A 74 -22.50 22.18 13.49
CA GLN A 74 -23.80 22.31 12.79
C GLN A 74 -23.69 22.70 11.30
N ALA A 75 -22.55 22.46 10.65
CA ALA A 75 -22.23 22.91 9.29
C ALA A 75 -22.83 22.04 8.18
N GLY A 76 -23.72 21.10 8.54
CA GLY A 76 -24.33 20.13 7.64
C GLY A 76 -23.56 18.82 7.51
N LYS A 77 -24.30 17.71 7.37
CA LYS A 77 -23.76 16.34 7.31
C LYS A 77 -22.72 16.15 6.21
N ALA A 78 -22.96 16.73 5.03
CA ALA A 78 -22.06 16.61 3.88
C ALA A 78 -20.71 17.30 4.11
N ALA A 79 -20.70 18.52 4.67
CA ALA A 79 -19.46 19.26 4.93
C ALA A 79 -18.59 18.56 5.98
N THR A 80 -19.21 18.01 7.03
CA THR A 80 -18.49 17.25 8.07
C THR A 80 -17.97 15.90 7.54
N ALA A 81 -18.76 15.16 6.76
CA ALA A 81 -18.34 13.87 6.20
C ALA A 81 -17.19 14.01 5.18
N LEU A 82 -17.08 15.18 4.54
CA LEU A 82 -16.03 15.49 3.58
C LEU A 82 -14.63 15.39 4.22
N ALA A 83 -14.48 15.76 5.50
CA ALA A 83 -13.18 15.73 6.17
C ALA A 83 -12.59 14.32 6.18
N GLY A 84 -13.32 13.30 6.66
CA GLY A 84 -12.85 11.91 6.66
C GLY A 84 -12.68 11.32 5.27
N SER A 85 -13.59 11.65 4.33
CA SER A 85 -13.53 11.14 2.96
C SER A 85 -12.28 11.65 2.22
N VAL A 86 -11.96 12.94 2.39
CA VAL A 86 -10.74 13.54 1.82
C VAL A 86 -9.48 12.94 2.44
N THR A 87 -9.49 12.64 3.76
CA THR A 87 -8.37 11.95 4.42
C THR A 87 -8.07 10.61 3.76
N VAL A 88 -9.09 9.76 3.60
CA VAL A 88 -8.93 8.43 3.01
C VAL A 88 -8.51 8.54 1.53
N ALA A 89 -9.14 9.42 0.75
CA ALA A 89 -8.80 9.61 -0.66
C ALA A 89 -7.35 10.08 -0.84
N LEU A 90 -6.92 11.09 -0.09
CA LEU A 90 -5.56 11.64 -0.21
C LEU A 90 -4.49 10.69 0.31
N SER A 91 -4.83 9.76 1.22
CA SER A 91 -3.92 8.71 1.67
C SER A 91 -3.42 7.82 0.52
N ALA A 92 -4.17 7.72 -0.58
CA ALA A 92 -3.83 6.94 -1.77
C ALA A 92 -3.49 7.82 -2.99
N LEU A 93 -4.21 8.91 -3.24
CA LEU A 93 -4.05 9.74 -4.45
C LEU A 93 -2.67 10.39 -4.55
N LEU A 94 -2.07 10.79 -3.43
CA LEU A 94 -0.77 11.47 -3.38
C LEU A 94 0.44 10.50 -3.32
N ALA A 95 0.21 9.22 -3.55
CA ALA A 95 1.23 8.17 -3.47
C ALA A 95 2.45 8.35 -4.41
N PRO A 96 2.34 8.90 -5.64
CA PRO A 96 3.49 9.19 -6.49
C PRO A 96 4.38 10.29 -5.91
N ILE A 97 3.78 11.30 -5.27
CA ILE A 97 4.51 12.37 -4.60
C ILE A 97 5.25 11.80 -3.39
N ALA A 98 4.56 10.99 -2.58
CA ALA A 98 5.18 10.29 -1.44
C ALA A 98 6.33 9.36 -1.89
N SER A 99 6.15 8.63 -2.99
CA SER A 99 7.18 7.75 -3.57
C SER A 99 8.41 8.53 -4.00
N LYS A 100 8.22 9.69 -4.65
CA LYS A 100 9.33 10.55 -5.04
C LYS A 100 10.07 11.16 -3.85
N LEU A 101 9.34 11.49 -2.77
CA LEU A 101 9.95 11.94 -1.53
C LEU A 101 10.80 10.83 -0.91
N CYS A 102 10.34 9.58 -0.94
CA CYS A 102 11.11 8.41 -0.52
C CYS A 102 12.37 8.22 -1.37
N ASP A 103 12.28 8.38 -2.69
CA ASP A 103 13.44 8.29 -3.59
C ASP A 103 14.48 9.39 -3.31
N ARG A 104 14.03 10.61 -2.99
CA ARG A 104 14.89 11.78 -2.81
C ARG A 104 15.53 11.87 -1.42
N PHE A 105 14.74 11.66 -0.37
CA PHE A 105 15.16 11.84 1.02
C PHE A 105 15.45 10.50 1.72
N GLY A 106 15.05 9.38 1.12
CA GLY A 106 15.11 8.06 1.73
C GLY A 106 13.84 7.74 2.54
N CYS A 107 13.36 6.49 2.45
CA CYS A 107 12.14 6.02 3.10
C CYS A 107 12.10 6.32 4.62
N ARG A 108 13.24 6.23 5.31
CA ARG A 108 13.32 6.54 6.75
C ARG A 108 12.95 7.99 7.07
N LEU A 109 13.57 8.94 6.38
CA LEU A 109 13.33 10.37 6.63
C LEU A 109 11.91 10.74 6.22
N THR A 110 11.40 10.17 5.13
CA THR A 110 10.01 10.36 4.70
C THR A 110 9.01 9.81 5.71
N MET A 111 9.28 8.65 6.32
CA MET A 111 8.44 8.08 7.38
C MET A 111 8.43 8.94 8.65
N ILE A 112 9.61 9.41 9.10
CA ILE A 112 9.72 10.29 10.27
C ILE A 112 9.00 11.62 10.02
N GLY A 113 9.24 12.23 8.85
CA GLY A 113 8.55 13.45 8.44
C GLY A 113 7.03 13.25 8.38
N GLY A 114 6.57 12.17 7.75
CA GLY A 114 5.16 11.80 7.68
C GLY A 114 4.52 11.63 9.05
N GLY A 115 5.16 10.92 9.98
CA GLY A 115 4.65 10.76 11.35
C GLY A 115 4.55 12.09 12.10
N LEU A 116 5.55 12.97 11.98
CA LEU A 116 5.53 14.28 12.63
C LEU A 116 4.43 15.16 12.04
N THR A 117 4.27 15.16 10.72
CA THR A 117 3.18 15.86 10.04
C THR A 117 1.82 15.29 10.44
N THR A 118 1.71 13.97 10.64
CA THR A 118 0.49 13.29 11.10
C THR A 118 0.09 13.79 12.49
N ALA A 119 1.04 13.83 13.43
CA ALA A 119 0.81 14.35 14.79
C ALA A 119 0.46 15.85 14.80
N ILE A 120 1.18 16.67 14.03
CA ILE A 120 0.90 18.12 13.93
C ILE A 120 -0.47 18.36 13.31
N ALA A 121 -0.82 17.63 12.24
CA ALA A 121 -2.10 17.76 11.57
C ALA A 121 -3.25 17.42 12.52
N GLN A 122 -3.15 16.30 13.25
CA GLN A 122 -4.19 15.86 14.17
C GLN A 122 -4.30 16.74 15.43
N LEU A 123 -3.18 17.26 15.93
CA LEU A 123 -3.18 18.28 16.98
C LEU A 123 -3.79 19.60 16.47
N GLY A 124 -3.51 20.00 15.23
CA GLY A 124 -4.17 21.14 14.60
C GLY A 124 -5.70 20.93 14.51
N SER A 125 -6.13 19.71 14.21
CA SER A 125 -7.55 19.34 14.16
C SER A 125 -8.25 19.47 15.51
N SER A 126 -7.58 19.21 16.64
CA SER A 126 -8.20 19.38 17.97
C SER A 126 -8.52 20.84 18.30
N PHE A 127 -7.78 21.80 17.71
CA PHE A 127 -7.99 23.23 17.90
C PHE A 127 -8.80 23.88 16.77
N ALA A 128 -9.37 23.10 15.85
CA ALA A 128 -10.13 23.65 14.73
C ALA A 128 -11.37 24.43 15.23
N PRO A 129 -11.52 25.72 14.86
CA PRO A 129 -12.68 26.52 15.24
C PRO A 129 -13.87 26.36 14.28
N ASN A 130 -13.65 25.77 13.10
CA ASN A 130 -14.68 25.53 12.09
C ASN A 130 -14.37 24.29 11.25
N VAL A 131 -15.36 23.80 10.50
CA VAL A 131 -15.25 22.59 9.65
C VAL A 131 -14.24 22.77 8.51
N TYR A 132 -14.03 23.98 8.00
CA TYR A 132 -13.05 24.21 6.93
C TYR A 132 -11.60 24.06 7.40
N VAL A 133 -11.28 24.52 8.62
CA VAL A 133 -9.98 24.30 9.26
C VAL A 133 -9.81 22.83 9.61
N LEU A 134 -10.88 22.15 10.01
CA LEU A 134 -10.86 20.70 10.21
C LEU A 134 -10.60 19.95 8.89
N LEU A 135 -11.25 20.35 7.79
CA LEU A 135 -11.02 19.78 6.45
C LEU A 135 -9.58 20.00 5.98
N LEU A 136 -9.00 21.18 6.24
CA LEU A 136 -7.61 21.47 5.88
C LEU A 136 -6.62 20.66 6.73
N SER A 137 -6.82 20.61 8.04
CA SER A 137 -5.91 19.91 8.96
C SER A 137 -6.07 18.39 8.88
N TYR A 138 -7.28 17.87 9.10
CA TYR A 138 -7.58 16.44 9.11
C TYR A 138 -7.76 15.86 7.71
N GLY A 139 -8.50 16.53 6.84
CA GLY A 139 -8.68 16.06 5.46
C GLY A 139 -7.37 16.06 4.69
N VAL A 140 -6.82 17.25 4.44
CA VAL A 140 -5.64 17.42 3.59
C VAL A 140 -4.34 17.09 4.32
N GLY A 141 -4.12 17.69 5.49
CA GLY A 141 -2.87 17.55 6.25
C GLY A 141 -2.63 16.10 6.69
N PHE A 142 -3.58 15.51 7.42
CA PHE A 142 -3.45 14.13 7.90
C PHE A 142 -3.51 13.12 6.74
N GLY A 143 -4.34 13.33 5.71
CA GLY A 143 -4.40 12.46 4.54
C GLY A 143 -3.06 12.36 3.78
N PHE A 144 -2.42 13.50 3.51
CA PHE A 144 -1.09 13.53 2.90
C PHE A 144 -0.02 12.88 3.80
N ALA A 145 -0.06 13.16 5.11
CA ALA A 145 0.88 12.60 6.06
C ALA A 145 0.75 11.07 6.19
N SER A 146 -0.49 10.56 6.18
CA SER A 146 -0.81 9.12 6.17
C SER A 146 -0.22 8.45 4.93
N CYS A 147 -0.35 9.11 3.76
CA CYS A 147 0.23 8.64 2.51
C CYS A 147 1.76 8.47 2.60
N LEU A 148 2.45 9.46 3.19
CA LEU A 148 3.91 9.40 3.38
C LEU A 148 4.34 8.21 4.23
N VAL A 149 3.65 7.96 5.35
CA VAL A 149 3.96 6.83 6.24
C VAL A 149 3.70 5.49 5.54
N PHE A 150 2.54 5.35 4.88
CA PHE A 150 2.17 4.13 4.16
C PHE A 150 3.16 3.78 3.05
N ILE A 151 3.47 4.74 2.16
CA ILE A 151 4.38 4.49 1.03
C ILE A 151 5.80 4.22 1.50
N SER A 152 6.29 4.94 2.52
CA SER A 152 7.61 4.71 3.08
C SER A 152 7.74 3.30 3.67
N ALA A 153 6.70 2.84 4.38
CA ALA A 153 6.69 1.50 4.97
C ALA A 153 6.62 0.41 3.91
N MET A 154 5.78 0.58 2.88
CA MET A 154 5.68 -0.36 1.76
C MET A 154 7.00 -0.50 1.02
N GLN A 155 7.67 0.60 0.68
CA GLN A 155 8.91 0.53 -0.11
C GLN A 155 10.09 -0.04 0.68
N ILE A 156 10.13 0.16 2.00
CA ILE A 156 11.29 -0.21 2.79
C ILE A 156 11.32 -1.68 3.21
N VAL A 157 10.17 -2.26 3.54
CA VAL A 157 10.09 -3.63 4.06
C VAL A 157 10.68 -4.68 3.09
N PRO A 158 10.37 -4.66 1.77
CA PRO A 158 10.94 -5.61 0.82
C PRO A 158 12.46 -5.58 0.73
N LEU A 159 13.08 -4.45 1.08
CA LEU A 159 14.54 -4.32 1.03
C LEU A 159 15.20 -5.18 2.11
N TYR A 160 14.52 -5.47 3.22
CA TYR A 160 15.05 -6.25 4.35
C TYR A 160 14.90 -7.77 4.18
N PHE A 161 14.11 -8.20 3.21
CA PHE A 161 13.81 -9.61 2.98
C PHE A 161 14.32 -10.05 1.61
N ASN A 162 14.80 -11.28 1.51
CA ASN A 162 15.09 -11.90 0.22
C ASN A 162 14.16 -13.09 -0.01
N ARG A 163 14.18 -14.06 0.90
CA ARG A 163 13.35 -15.27 0.82
C ARG A 163 11.91 -15.05 1.28
N HIS A 164 11.69 -14.11 2.20
CA HIS A 164 10.39 -13.89 2.85
C HIS A 164 9.76 -12.54 2.50
N ARG A 165 9.96 -12.08 1.26
CA ARG A 165 9.53 -10.74 0.81
C ARG A 165 8.02 -10.55 0.87
N SER A 166 7.25 -11.50 0.34
CA SER A 166 5.79 -11.40 0.30
C SER A 166 5.19 -11.58 1.69
N LEU A 167 5.79 -12.42 2.55
CA LEU A 167 5.39 -12.57 3.96
C LEU A 167 5.65 -11.29 4.77
N GLY A 168 6.80 -10.65 4.58
CA GLY A 168 7.10 -9.36 5.22
C GLY A 168 6.11 -8.27 4.82
N LEU A 169 5.74 -8.22 3.53
CA LEU A 169 4.71 -7.32 3.03
C LEU A 169 3.30 -7.66 3.53
N ALA A 170 2.98 -8.95 3.63
CA ALA A 170 1.72 -9.41 4.18
C ALA A 170 1.54 -9.00 5.63
N ILE A 171 2.57 -9.12 6.47
CA ILE A 171 2.53 -8.69 7.87
C ILE A 171 2.37 -7.18 7.96
N LEU A 172 3.12 -6.41 7.16
CA LEU A 172 2.95 -4.96 7.06
C LEU A 172 1.51 -4.59 6.68
N ASN A 173 0.95 -5.21 5.65
CA ASN A 173 -0.44 -4.98 5.25
C ASN A 173 -1.44 -5.45 6.31
N SER A 174 -1.13 -6.49 7.07
CA SER A 174 -1.99 -6.96 8.17
C SER A 174 -2.13 -5.89 9.26
N GLY A 175 -1.10 -5.08 9.49
CA GLY A 175 -1.18 -3.88 10.33
C GLY A 175 -2.27 -2.91 9.87
N ASN A 176 -2.43 -2.69 8.57
CA ASN A 176 -3.46 -1.79 8.03
C ASN A 176 -4.88 -2.30 8.32
N ALA A 177 -5.13 -3.59 8.13
CA ALA A 177 -6.43 -4.21 8.43
C ALA A 177 -6.70 -4.25 9.94
N GLY A 178 -5.68 -4.61 10.73
CA GLY A 178 -5.76 -4.59 12.19
C GLY A 178 -6.01 -3.19 12.75
N GLY A 179 -5.54 -2.14 12.07
CA GLY A 179 -5.67 -0.75 12.51
C GLY A 179 -7.11 -0.36 12.80
N LEU A 180 -8.04 -0.72 11.91
CA LEU A 180 -9.46 -0.45 12.13
C LEU A 180 -10.00 -1.24 13.35
N LEU A 181 -9.68 -2.53 13.46
CA LEU A 181 -10.14 -3.39 14.56
C LEU A 181 -9.64 -2.93 15.93
N PHE A 182 -8.37 -2.53 16.02
CA PHE A 182 -7.75 -2.13 17.29
C PHE A 182 -8.05 -0.66 17.64
N MET A 183 -8.07 0.25 16.67
CA MET A 183 -8.30 1.67 16.95
C MET A 183 -9.75 2.01 17.24
N THR A 184 -10.72 1.25 16.70
CA THR A 184 -12.15 1.44 16.97
C THR A 184 -12.49 1.44 18.47
N PRO A 185 -12.19 0.39 19.25
CA PRO A 185 -12.49 0.37 20.68
C PRO A 185 -11.66 1.40 21.47
N VAL A 186 -10.43 1.68 21.05
CA VAL A 186 -9.58 2.72 21.67
C VAL A 186 -10.27 4.08 21.55
N ILE A 187 -10.77 4.43 20.37
CA ILE A 187 -11.42 5.72 20.13
C ILE A 187 -12.78 5.79 20.80
N GLN A 188 -13.57 4.73 20.76
CA GLN A 188 -14.83 4.67 21.52
C GLN A 188 -14.59 4.93 23.00
N LYS A 189 -13.58 4.26 23.59
CA LYS A 189 -13.28 4.45 25.01
C LYS A 189 -12.80 5.86 25.34
N LEU A 190 -12.04 6.47 24.43
CA LEU A 190 -11.63 7.87 24.55
C LEU A 190 -12.82 8.81 24.48
N LEU A 191 -13.76 8.59 23.56
CA LEU A 191 -14.97 9.41 23.41
C LEU A 191 -15.96 9.27 24.58
N GLU A 192 -15.98 8.13 25.27
CA GLU A 192 -16.78 7.94 26.49
C GLU A 192 -16.28 8.81 27.67
N HIS A 193 -14.98 9.04 27.75
CA HIS A 193 -14.35 9.73 28.90
C HIS A 193 -13.93 11.17 28.59
N PHE A 194 -13.73 11.49 27.32
CA PHE A 194 -13.18 12.76 26.85
C PHE A 194 -13.92 13.25 25.60
N ASP A 195 -13.96 14.58 25.43
CA ASP A 195 -14.48 15.20 24.22
C ASP A 195 -13.65 14.83 22.98
N TRP A 196 -14.24 14.91 21.80
CA TRP A 196 -13.56 14.60 20.53
C TRP A 196 -12.26 15.40 20.33
N ARG A 197 -12.19 16.64 20.83
CA ARG A 197 -10.98 17.47 20.79
C ARG A 197 -9.83 16.85 21.57
N LYS A 198 -10.07 16.45 22.82
CA LYS A 198 -9.06 15.79 23.67
C LYS A 198 -8.70 14.41 23.13
N ALA A 199 -9.67 13.66 22.61
CA ALA A 199 -9.42 12.39 21.95
C ALA A 199 -8.47 12.56 20.75
N MET A 200 -8.67 13.58 19.91
CA MET A 200 -7.75 13.92 18.81
C MET A 200 -6.34 14.30 19.31
N MET A 201 -6.21 15.01 20.44
CA MET A 201 -4.90 15.31 21.04
C MET A 201 -4.17 14.03 21.49
N ILE A 202 -4.88 13.09 22.12
CA ILE A 202 -4.32 11.80 22.55
C ILE A 202 -3.92 10.97 21.33
N LEU A 203 -4.74 10.95 20.29
CA LEU A 203 -4.40 10.30 19.02
C LEU A 203 -3.22 10.96 18.32
N ALA A 204 -3.06 12.29 18.42
CA ALA A 204 -1.89 12.98 17.90
C ALA A 204 -0.61 12.51 18.60
N ALA A 205 -0.65 12.32 19.93
CA ALA A 205 0.46 11.74 20.68
C ALA A 205 0.76 10.30 20.24
N LEU A 206 -0.27 9.46 20.06
CA LEU A 206 -0.10 8.09 19.55
C LEU A 206 0.49 8.07 18.13
N ASN A 207 0.10 9.00 17.26
CA ASN A 207 0.62 9.12 15.90
C ASN A 207 2.07 9.67 15.82
N THR A 208 2.68 10.05 16.95
CA THR A 208 4.14 10.26 17.02
C THR A 208 4.94 8.97 17.06
N LEU A 209 4.32 7.83 17.44
CA LEU A 209 4.98 6.51 17.50
C LEU A 209 5.59 6.10 16.14
N PRO A 210 4.91 6.26 14.99
CA PRO A 210 5.52 6.11 13.67
C PRO A 210 6.88 6.82 13.49
N CYS A 211 7.10 7.99 14.09
CA CYS A 211 8.38 8.69 14.04
C CYS A 211 9.47 7.94 14.80
N PHE A 212 9.17 7.50 16.03
CA PHE A 212 10.10 6.76 16.86
C PHE A 212 10.43 5.40 16.23
N LEU A 213 9.41 4.73 15.67
CA LEU A 213 9.56 3.47 14.95
C LEU A 213 10.38 3.65 13.67
N GLY A 214 10.18 4.75 12.95
CA GLY A 214 10.99 5.15 11.78
C GLY A 214 12.48 5.36 12.12
N CYS A 215 12.80 5.80 13.33
CA CYS A 215 14.20 5.91 13.79
C CYS A 215 14.90 4.55 13.96
N SER A 216 14.14 3.47 14.23
CA SER A 216 14.66 2.10 14.36
C SER A 216 15.19 1.51 13.05
N ILE A 217 14.83 2.14 11.92
CA ILE A 217 15.20 1.70 10.58
C ILE A 217 16.69 2.00 10.31
N ASN A 218 17.44 0.98 9.91
CA ASN A 218 18.85 1.12 9.57
C ASN A 218 19.07 1.91 8.26
N ARG A 219 20.06 2.80 8.28
CA ARG A 219 20.39 3.73 7.17
C ARG A 219 20.98 3.03 5.93
N LYS A 220 21.47 1.79 6.04
CA LYS A 220 22.42 1.21 5.09
C LYS A 220 21.83 0.70 3.77
N MET A 221 20.52 0.44 3.68
CA MET A 221 19.95 -0.08 2.44
C MET A 221 19.57 1.06 1.49
N LYS A 222 20.59 1.57 0.81
CA LYS A 222 20.42 2.44 -0.35
C LYS A 222 19.78 1.65 -1.47
N HIS A 223 18.73 2.22 -2.06
CA HIS A 223 18.27 1.86 -3.39
C HIS A 223 19.49 1.84 -4.32
N THR A 224 19.78 0.71 -4.95
CA THR A 224 20.71 0.64 -6.09
C THR A 224 20.08 1.43 -7.24
N SER A 225 20.19 2.75 -7.19
CA SER A 225 20.20 3.60 -8.38
C SER A 225 21.65 3.72 -8.82
N GLN A 226 22.04 2.85 -9.73
CA GLN A 226 23.31 2.89 -10.42
C GLN A 226 23.51 4.27 -11.08
N ASN A 227 24.65 4.90 -10.77
CA ASN A 227 25.38 5.92 -11.53
C ASN A 227 24.61 7.00 -12.31
N THR A 228 24.53 8.20 -11.73
CA THR A 228 25.13 9.41 -12.36
C THR A 228 25.35 10.48 -11.30
N ARG A 229 26.56 10.51 -10.74
CA ARG A 229 27.12 11.77 -10.24
C ARG A 229 27.42 12.60 -11.48
N ASP A 230 26.53 13.53 -11.81
CA ASP A 230 26.88 14.56 -12.79
C ASP A 230 26.34 15.94 -12.38
N ASN A 231 27.32 16.73 -11.94
CA ASN A 231 27.43 18.15 -11.67
C ASN A 231 26.25 18.88 -11.01
N SER A 232 26.57 19.31 -9.80
CA SER A 232 25.94 20.27 -8.92
C SER A 232 25.71 21.64 -9.57
N GLN A 233 24.60 22.26 -9.18
CA GLN A 233 24.26 23.71 -9.21
C GLN A 233 23.40 24.30 -10.34
N THR A 234 23.30 23.75 -11.55
CA THR A 234 22.45 24.35 -12.63
C THR A 234 21.06 23.71 -12.85
N LYS A 235 20.61 22.80 -11.98
CA LYS A 235 19.42 21.94 -12.21
C LYS A 235 18.16 22.25 -11.38
N LEU A 236 18.13 23.29 -10.54
CA LEU A 236 17.01 23.51 -9.61
C LEU A 236 15.66 23.88 -10.28
N THR A 237 15.67 24.51 -11.46
CA THR A 237 14.46 24.98 -12.16
C THR A 237 13.92 24.00 -13.22
N LYS A 238 14.75 23.14 -13.84
CA LYS A 238 14.31 22.11 -14.80
C LYS A 238 13.85 20.79 -14.15
N GLN A 239 14.01 20.64 -12.84
CA GLN A 239 13.73 19.38 -12.11
C GLN A 239 12.27 19.27 -11.64
N TRP A 240 11.55 20.40 -11.60
CA TRP A 240 10.11 20.46 -11.29
C TRP A 240 9.21 20.31 -12.55
N THR A 241 9.75 20.15 -13.75
CA THR A 241 8.92 19.81 -14.94
C THR A 241 9.05 18.34 -15.33
N LYS A 242 10.08 17.64 -14.86
CA LYS A 242 10.20 16.17 -14.89
C LYS A 242 9.60 15.54 -13.62
N LEU A 243 8.44 16.04 -13.18
CA LEU A 243 7.98 15.85 -11.80
C LEU A 243 7.50 14.44 -11.47
N LEU A 244 7.07 13.68 -12.46
CA LEU A 244 6.67 12.29 -12.31
C LEU A 244 7.33 11.56 -13.48
N LYS A 245 8.18 10.56 -13.24
CA LYS A 245 8.60 9.70 -14.36
C LYS A 245 7.37 8.89 -14.78
N THR A 246 6.62 9.41 -15.74
CA THR A 246 5.44 8.76 -16.32
C THR A 246 5.83 7.63 -17.27
N SER A 247 7.13 7.34 -17.44
CA SER A 247 7.61 6.24 -18.28
C SER A 247 7.02 4.88 -17.87
N VAL A 248 6.74 4.68 -16.58
CA VAL A 248 6.08 3.45 -16.08
C VAL A 248 4.62 3.36 -16.54
N LEU A 249 3.92 4.49 -16.68
CA LEU A 249 2.55 4.55 -17.21
C LEU A 249 2.48 4.21 -18.71
N MET A 250 3.61 4.29 -19.42
CA MET A 250 3.69 3.87 -20.82
C MET A 250 3.86 2.37 -20.96
N ASN A 251 4.12 1.64 -19.87
CA ASN A 251 4.19 0.19 -19.90
C ASN A 251 2.76 -0.39 -19.93
N PRO A 252 2.35 -1.06 -21.03
CA PRO A 252 0.98 -1.57 -21.18
C PRO A 252 0.65 -2.67 -20.16
N VAL A 253 1.64 -3.45 -19.72
CA VAL A 253 1.46 -4.47 -18.67
C VAL A 253 1.17 -3.80 -17.33
N PHE A 254 1.90 -2.75 -16.98
CA PHE A 254 1.66 -1.99 -15.74
C PHE A 254 0.26 -1.37 -15.75
N MET A 255 -0.13 -0.71 -16.84
CA MET A 255 -1.46 -0.09 -16.96
C MET A 255 -2.58 -1.13 -16.88
N LEU A 256 -2.42 -2.30 -17.50
CA LEU A 256 -3.38 -3.39 -17.40
C LEU A 256 -3.52 -3.91 -15.97
N LEU A 257 -2.42 -4.00 -15.21
CA LEU A 257 -2.47 -4.39 -13.79
C LEU A 257 -3.13 -3.31 -12.91
N CYS A 258 -2.84 -2.03 -13.16
CA CYS A 258 -3.54 -0.92 -12.50
C CYS A 258 -5.04 -0.97 -12.78
N LEU A 259 -5.44 -1.16 -14.04
CA LEU A 259 -6.85 -1.32 -14.42
C LEU A 259 -7.49 -2.54 -13.75
N THR A 260 -6.80 -3.68 -13.77
CA THR A 260 -7.24 -4.92 -13.11
C THR A 260 -7.60 -4.66 -11.66
N MET A 261 -6.69 -4.00 -10.92
CA MET A 261 -6.92 -3.74 -9.51
C MET A 261 -7.92 -2.63 -9.23
N SER A 262 -7.96 -1.58 -10.06
CA SER A 262 -9.00 -0.56 -9.98
C SER A 262 -10.39 -1.15 -10.16
N VAL A 263 -10.59 -2.06 -11.11
CA VAL A 263 -11.87 -2.75 -11.32
C VAL A 263 -12.19 -3.69 -10.15
N ALA A 264 -11.20 -4.43 -9.62
CA ALA A 264 -11.40 -5.26 -8.43
C ALA A 264 -11.85 -4.41 -7.22
N CYS A 265 -11.23 -3.24 -7.02
CA CYS A 265 -11.56 -2.33 -5.94
C CYS A 265 -12.98 -1.76 -6.04
N LEU A 266 -13.46 -1.51 -7.26
CA LEU A 266 -14.86 -1.14 -7.47
C LEU A 266 -15.80 -2.27 -7.03
N GLY A 267 -15.46 -3.53 -7.34
CA GLY A 267 -16.26 -4.68 -6.94
C GLY A 267 -16.39 -4.82 -5.42
N TYR A 268 -15.28 -5.00 -4.71
CA TYR A 268 -15.37 -5.35 -3.29
C TYR A 268 -15.75 -4.18 -2.36
N ILE A 269 -15.62 -2.92 -2.77
CA ILE A 269 -15.98 -1.79 -1.90
C ILE A 269 -17.50 -1.60 -1.78
N MET A 270 -18.29 -2.03 -2.77
CA MET A 270 -19.75 -1.84 -2.72
C MET A 270 -20.37 -2.67 -1.59
N PRO A 271 -20.08 -3.99 -1.47
CA PRO A 271 -20.62 -4.76 -0.36
C PRO A 271 -20.12 -4.27 0.99
N SER A 272 -18.84 -3.91 1.16
CA SER A 272 -18.35 -3.51 2.50
C SER A 272 -19.07 -2.29 3.07
N ILE A 273 -19.44 -1.32 2.22
CA ILE A 273 -20.13 -0.11 2.67
C ILE A 273 -21.62 -0.37 2.92
N HIS A 274 -22.28 -1.13 2.06
CA HIS A 274 -23.74 -1.32 2.12
C HIS A 274 -24.19 -2.55 2.92
N LEU A 275 -23.26 -3.40 3.38
CA LEU A 275 -23.58 -4.63 4.10
C LEU A 275 -24.37 -4.36 5.40
N ALA A 276 -24.00 -3.35 6.19
CA ALA A 276 -24.73 -2.98 7.41
C ALA A 276 -26.18 -2.56 7.12
N LYS A 277 -26.37 -1.77 6.06
CA LYS A 277 -27.67 -1.27 5.66
C LYS A 277 -28.55 -2.39 5.12
N TYR A 278 -27.97 -3.29 4.32
CA TYR A 278 -28.66 -4.49 3.87
C TYR A 278 -29.11 -5.39 5.02
N ALA A 279 -28.29 -5.56 6.06
CA ALA A 279 -28.69 -6.29 7.26
C ALA A 279 -29.87 -5.60 7.99
N GLU A 280 -29.84 -4.27 8.09
CA GLU A 280 -30.93 -3.48 8.66
C GLU A 280 -32.24 -3.65 7.87
N ASP A 281 -32.17 -3.63 6.53
CA ASP A 281 -33.34 -3.82 5.64
C ASP A 281 -33.95 -5.23 5.79
N LEU A 282 -33.16 -6.23 6.20
CA LEU A 282 -33.62 -7.57 6.56
C LEU A 282 -34.23 -7.65 7.98
N GLY A 283 -34.27 -6.54 8.72
CA GLY A 283 -34.76 -6.48 10.09
C GLY A 283 -33.75 -6.95 11.15
N ILE A 284 -32.48 -7.10 10.79
CA ILE A 284 -31.43 -7.51 11.72
C ILE A 284 -31.02 -6.31 12.60
N PRO A 285 -30.91 -6.48 13.93
CA PRO A 285 -30.50 -5.40 14.81
C PRO A 285 -29.15 -4.80 14.42
N ILE A 286 -29.05 -3.46 14.42
CA ILE A 286 -27.83 -2.70 14.06
C ILE A 286 -26.61 -3.12 14.91
N SER A 287 -26.85 -3.55 16.16
CA SER A 287 -25.81 -4.07 17.05
C SER A 287 -25.10 -5.32 16.51
N SER A 288 -25.76 -6.08 15.64
CA SER A 288 -25.22 -7.30 15.02
C SER A 288 -24.26 -6.99 13.86
N SER A 289 -24.39 -5.84 13.21
CA SER A 289 -23.50 -5.40 12.12
C SER A 289 -22.04 -5.29 12.58
N SER A 290 -21.80 -4.95 13.84
CA SER A 290 -20.47 -4.93 14.45
C SER A 290 -19.76 -6.29 14.36
N TRP A 291 -20.48 -7.41 14.57
CA TRP A 291 -19.92 -8.75 14.47
C TRP A 291 -19.52 -9.12 13.04
N MET A 292 -20.24 -8.62 12.05
CA MET A 292 -19.94 -8.85 10.63
C MET A 292 -18.63 -8.15 10.22
N TYR A 293 -18.45 -6.88 10.58
CA TYR A 293 -17.19 -6.16 10.31
C TYR A 293 -16.02 -6.70 11.13
N PHE A 294 -16.27 -7.14 12.36
CA PHE A 294 -15.27 -7.81 13.17
C PHE A 294 -14.78 -9.12 12.52
N ALA A 295 -15.71 -9.93 12.01
CA ALA A 295 -15.40 -11.15 11.28
C ALA A 295 -14.60 -10.87 9.99
N ILE A 296 -14.98 -9.85 9.21
CA ILE A 296 -14.21 -9.39 8.02
C ILE A 296 -12.77 -9.07 8.41
N GLY A 297 -12.58 -8.29 9.48
CA GLY A 297 -11.24 -7.83 9.88
C GLY A 297 -10.32 -8.98 10.32
N ILE A 298 -10.82 -9.91 11.14
CA ILE A 298 -10.01 -11.06 11.60
C ILE A 298 -9.68 -11.99 10.43
N ALA A 299 -10.68 -12.29 9.59
CA ALA A 299 -10.51 -13.15 8.43
C ALA A 299 -9.48 -12.56 7.45
N SER A 300 -9.52 -11.25 7.21
CA SER A 300 -8.55 -10.53 6.38
C SER A 300 -7.15 -10.55 6.98
N LEU A 301 -7.01 -10.35 8.30
CA LEU A 301 -5.70 -10.40 8.96
C LEU A 301 -5.03 -11.76 8.81
N ILE A 302 -5.77 -12.85 9.05
CA ILE A 302 -5.25 -14.21 8.93
C ILE A 302 -4.93 -14.54 7.47
N SER A 303 -5.83 -14.21 6.54
CA SER A 303 -5.66 -14.54 5.12
C SER A 303 -4.47 -13.81 4.49
N ARG A 304 -4.19 -12.57 4.90
CA ARG A 304 -3.00 -11.82 4.47
C ARG A 304 -1.71 -12.58 4.82
N ILE A 305 -1.54 -12.96 6.08
CA ILE A 305 -0.33 -13.68 6.55
C ILE A 305 -0.16 -15.01 5.82
N LEU A 306 -1.24 -15.80 5.68
CA LEU A 306 -1.22 -17.08 4.97
C LEU A 306 -0.87 -16.91 3.48
N THR A 307 -1.46 -15.91 2.83
CA THR A 307 -1.21 -15.58 1.42
C THR A 307 0.23 -15.12 1.21
N GLY A 308 0.77 -14.29 2.10
CA GLY A 308 2.17 -13.86 2.03
C GLY A 308 3.13 -15.04 2.06
N LYS A 309 2.90 -16.00 2.96
CA LYS A 309 3.68 -17.24 3.01
C LYS A 309 3.51 -18.08 1.75
N LEU A 310 2.28 -18.18 1.21
CA LEU A 310 2.00 -18.93 -0.02
C LEU A 310 2.74 -18.31 -1.23
N CYS A 311 2.71 -16.99 -1.37
CA CYS A 311 3.41 -16.23 -2.41
C CYS A 311 4.94 -16.44 -2.38
N ASP A 312 5.52 -16.66 -1.20
CA ASP A 312 6.97 -16.92 -1.05
C ASP A 312 7.39 -18.37 -1.37
N THR A 313 6.44 -19.31 -1.53
CA THR A 313 6.77 -20.71 -1.89
C THR A 313 7.27 -20.85 -3.33
N GLY A 314 6.91 -19.91 -4.22
CA GLY A 314 7.21 -19.97 -5.65
C GLY A 314 6.45 -21.04 -6.44
N TRP A 315 5.60 -21.85 -5.78
CA TRP A 315 4.84 -22.92 -6.45
C TRP A 315 3.72 -22.37 -7.34
N ILE A 316 3.12 -21.25 -6.94
CA ILE A 316 2.02 -20.59 -7.62
C ILE A 316 2.40 -19.13 -7.82
N SER A 317 2.20 -18.59 -9.02
CA SER A 317 2.46 -17.18 -9.28
C SER A 317 1.50 -16.28 -8.49
N HIS A 318 1.98 -15.13 -8.02
CA HIS A 318 1.16 -14.13 -7.32
C HIS A 318 -0.11 -13.77 -8.10
N LEU A 319 0.01 -13.66 -9.42
CA LEU A 319 -1.10 -13.32 -10.32
C LEU A 319 -2.16 -14.43 -10.38
N CYS A 320 -1.76 -15.70 -10.35
CA CYS A 320 -2.70 -16.83 -10.33
C CYS A 320 -3.47 -16.88 -9.01
N ILE A 321 -2.78 -16.68 -7.87
CA ILE A 321 -3.40 -16.56 -6.55
C ILE A 321 -4.44 -15.44 -6.55
N PHE A 322 -4.08 -14.27 -7.09
CA PHE A 322 -5.00 -13.15 -7.26
C PHE A 322 -6.23 -13.52 -8.11
N GLN A 323 -6.03 -14.07 -9.30
CA GLN A 323 -7.13 -14.39 -10.23
C GLN A 323 -8.11 -15.39 -9.61
N LEU A 324 -7.60 -16.44 -8.96
CA LEU A 324 -8.44 -17.42 -8.27
C LEU A 324 -9.26 -16.76 -7.16
N ALA A 325 -8.63 -15.92 -6.35
CA ALA A 325 -9.31 -15.22 -5.26
C ALA A 325 -10.40 -14.28 -5.77
N VAL A 326 -10.14 -13.52 -6.84
CA VAL A 326 -11.14 -12.62 -7.44
C VAL A 326 -12.33 -13.39 -8.03
N VAL A 327 -12.10 -14.53 -8.70
CA VAL A 327 -13.20 -15.37 -9.21
C VAL A 327 -14.06 -15.91 -8.07
N VAL A 328 -13.41 -16.46 -7.03
CA VAL A 328 -14.12 -16.95 -5.83
C VAL A 328 -14.91 -15.82 -5.19
N PHE A 329 -14.33 -14.63 -5.10
CA PHE A 329 -15.01 -13.46 -4.56
C PHE A 329 -16.20 -13.01 -5.39
N GLY A 330 -16.09 -13.01 -6.72
CA GLY A 330 -17.22 -12.69 -7.61
C GLY A 330 -18.40 -13.64 -7.41
N ILE A 331 -18.14 -14.93 -7.17
CA ILE A 331 -19.17 -15.92 -6.85
C ILE A 331 -19.84 -15.60 -5.50
N ILE A 332 -19.03 -15.29 -4.49
CA ILE A 332 -19.51 -14.92 -3.15
C ILE A 332 -20.42 -13.68 -3.22
N ASP A 333 -19.99 -12.63 -3.91
CA ASP A 333 -20.75 -11.36 -4.03
C ASP A 333 -22.07 -11.53 -4.79
N VAL A 334 -22.09 -12.32 -5.88
CA VAL A 334 -23.32 -12.63 -6.61
C VAL A 334 -24.28 -13.48 -5.77
N SER A 335 -23.75 -14.28 -4.84
CA SER A 335 -24.56 -15.10 -3.92
C SER A 335 -25.05 -14.34 -2.68
N LEU A 336 -24.51 -13.15 -2.38
CA LEU A 336 -24.89 -12.34 -1.22
C LEU A 336 -26.40 -12.06 -1.11
N PRO A 337 -27.13 -11.72 -2.21
CA PRO A 337 -28.59 -11.66 -2.22
C PRO A 337 -29.35 -12.81 -1.56
N LEU A 338 -28.78 -14.01 -1.50
CA LEU A 338 -29.41 -15.20 -0.90
C LEU A 338 -29.27 -15.23 0.63
N ALA A 339 -28.39 -14.41 1.21
CA ALA A 339 -28.11 -14.36 2.63
C ALA A 339 -29.15 -13.51 3.39
N THR A 340 -30.25 -14.14 3.79
CA THR A 340 -31.37 -13.47 4.51
C THR A 340 -31.29 -13.56 6.03
N SER A 341 -30.34 -14.31 6.58
CA SER A 341 -30.16 -14.51 8.02
C SER A 341 -28.78 -14.03 8.48
N LEU A 342 -28.70 -13.59 9.74
CA LEU A 342 -27.45 -13.15 10.38
C LEU A 342 -26.34 -14.19 10.26
N THR A 343 -26.65 -15.48 10.39
CA THR A 343 -25.64 -16.54 10.25
C THR A 343 -25.03 -16.56 8.84
N PHE A 344 -25.85 -16.45 7.80
CA PHE A 344 -25.36 -16.40 6.42
C PHE A 344 -24.57 -15.13 6.14
N LEU A 345 -24.97 -14.00 6.71
CA LEU A 345 -24.22 -12.75 6.60
C LEU A 345 -22.86 -12.81 7.30
N ILE A 346 -22.76 -13.48 8.46
CA ILE A 346 -21.48 -13.70 9.14
C ILE A 346 -20.59 -14.65 8.31
N VAL A 347 -21.13 -15.72 7.75
CA VAL A 347 -20.38 -16.62 6.86
C VAL A 347 -19.85 -15.86 5.65
N TYR A 348 -20.71 -15.05 5.01
CA TYR A 348 -20.31 -14.13 3.95
C TYR A 348 -19.19 -13.19 4.38
N SER A 349 -19.30 -12.54 5.55
CA SER A 349 -18.29 -11.64 6.10
C SER A 349 -16.93 -12.31 6.29
N VAL A 350 -16.89 -13.56 6.75
CA VAL A 350 -15.64 -14.33 6.85
C VAL A 350 -15.05 -14.60 5.47
N MET A 351 -15.86 -15.05 4.51
CA MET A 351 -15.40 -15.33 3.15
C MET A 351 -14.92 -14.06 2.44
N TYR A 352 -15.63 -12.95 2.60
CA TYR A 352 -15.25 -11.61 2.14
C TYR A 352 -13.86 -11.23 2.67
N GLY A 353 -13.65 -11.34 3.99
CA GLY A 353 -12.37 -11.01 4.61
C GLY A 353 -11.22 -11.87 4.09
N ILE A 354 -11.47 -13.18 3.88
CA ILE A 354 -10.47 -14.07 3.29
C ILE A 354 -10.09 -13.59 1.89
N CYS A 355 -11.08 -13.42 0.99
CA CYS A 355 -10.84 -13.00 -0.38
C CYS A 355 -10.17 -11.62 -0.47
N GLU A 356 -10.64 -10.64 0.29
CA GLU A 356 -10.06 -9.29 0.36
C GLU A 356 -8.58 -9.34 0.76
N GLY A 357 -8.24 -10.09 1.80
CA GLY A 357 -6.86 -10.19 2.27
C GLY A 357 -5.94 -10.92 1.29
N VAL A 358 -6.42 -11.95 0.60
CA VAL A 358 -5.68 -12.67 -0.45
C VAL A 358 -5.42 -11.76 -1.66
N ILE A 359 -6.45 -11.04 -2.10
CA ILE A 359 -6.41 -10.12 -3.24
C ILE A 359 -5.42 -8.99 -2.97
N MET A 360 -5.54 -8.33 -1.82
CA MET A 360 -4.68 -7.23 -1.45
C MET A 360 -3.23 -7.68 -1.30
N THR A 361 -2.96 -8.82 -0.67
CA THR A 361 -1.59 -9.27 -0.42
C THR A 361 -0.87 -9.69 -1.70
N SER A 362 -1.53 -10.48 -2.54
CA SER A 362 -0.94 -11.05 -3.75
C SER A 362 -0.54 -9.97 -4.76
N MET A 363 -1.44 -9.04 -5.06
CA MET A 363 -1.17 -7.95 -6.01
C MET A 363 -0.27 -6.84 -5.46
N HIS A 364 -0.42 -6.41 -4.21
CA HIS A 364 0.52 -5.42 -3.65
C HIS A 364 1.95 -5.95 -3.69
N SER A 365 2.15 -7.23 -3.32
CA SER A 365 3.46 -7.87 -3.40
C SER A 365 3.96 -7.95 -4.84
N TYR A 366 3.11 -8.37 -5.78
CA TYR A 366 3.46 -8.48 -7.19
C TYR A 366 3.87 -7.15 -7.81
N ILE A 367 3.08 -6.09 -7.61
CA ILE A 367 3.36 -4.75 -8.14
C ILE A 367 4.63 -4.18 -7.50
N LEU A 368 4.80 -4.33 -6.20
CA LEU A 368 5.94 -3.75 -5.52
C LEU A 368 7.26 -4.43 -5.90
N ILE A 369 7.23 -5.75 -6.15
CA ILE A 369 8.39 -6.51 -6.65
C ILE A 369 8.70 -6.14 -8.11
N THR A 370 7.67 -6.00 -8.96
CA THR A 370 7.84 -5.79 -10.41
C THR A 370 8.09 -4.31 -10.76
N PHE A 371 7.40 -3.39 -10.09
CA PHE A 371 7.39 -1.95 -10.33
C PHE A 371 7.59 -1.17 -9.02
N PRO A 372 8.78 -1.25 -8.38
CA PRO A 372 9.05 -0.57 -7.11
C PRO A 372 9.06 0.97 -7.23
N GLY A 373 9.08 1.64 -6.08
CA GLY A 373 9.18 3.10 -6.02
C GLY A 373 7.95 3.79 -6.61
N MET A 374 8.16 4.66 -7.60
CA MET A 374 7.08 5.38 -8.27
C MET A 374 6.06 4.48 -9.01
N GLY A 375 6.43 3.26 -9.41
CA GLY A 375 5.46 2.33 -10.01
C GLY A 375 4.35 1.97 -9.03
N PHE A 376 4.72 1.51 -7.84
CA PHE A 376 3.80 1.30 -6.74
C PHE A 376 3.02 2.56 -6.36
N GLY A 377 3.67 3.72 -6.36
CA GLY A 377 3.02 5.01 -6.13
C GLY A 377 1.86 5.28 -7.09
N TRP A 378 2.08 5.08 -8.40
CA TRP A 378 1.03 5.25 -9.40
C TRP A 378 -0.09 4.21 -9.27
N TYR A 379 0.26 2.96 -8.98
CA TYR A 379 -0.70 1.90 -8.69
C TYR A 379 -1.65 2.29 -7.56
N CYS A 380 -1.13 2.84 -6.45
CA CYS A 380 -1.95 3.31 -5.34
C CYS A 380 -2.86 4.48 -5.74
N THR A 381 -2.44 5.39 -6.63
CA THR A 381 -3.31 6.46 -7.13
C THR A 381 -4.51 5.90 -7.89
N PHE A 382 -4.31 4.93 -8.79
CA PHE A 382 -5.41 4.29 -9.53
C PHE A 382 -6.38 3.56 -8.61
N MET A 383 -5.85 2.89 -7.59
CA MET A 383 -6.66 2.27 -6.54
C MET A 383 -7.47 3.32 -5.75
N GLY A 384 -6.85 4.44 -5.40
CA GLY A 384 -7.51 5.55 -4.69
C GLY A 384 -8.67 6.18 -5.48
N LEU A 385 -8.54 6.28 -6.81
CA LEU A 385 -9.63 6.74 -7.68
C LEU A 385 -10.83 5.78 -7.63
N SER A 386 -10.58 4.48 -7.65
CA SER A 386 -11.64 3.48 -7.52
C SER A 386 -12.38 3.56 -6.19
N TYR A 387 -11.66 3.83 -5.08
CA TYR A 387 -12.31 4.03 -3.79
C TYR A 387 -13.19 5.28 -3.70
N LEU A 388 -12.91 6.31 -4.51
CA LEU A 388 -13.76 7.50 -4.59
C LEU A 388 -15.04 7.23 -5.40
N ILE A 389 -14.91 6.48 -6.51
CA ILE A 389 -16.01 6.22 -7.45
C ILE A 389 -16.95 5.12 -6.92
N GLY A 390 -16.40 4.06 -6.33
CA GLY A 390 -17.15 2.85 -5.97
C GLY A 390 -18.37 3.09 -5.07
N PRO A 391 -18.24 3.80 -3.94
CA PRO A 391 -19.36 4.05 -3.02
C PRO A 391 -20.50 4.87 -3.67
N VAL A 392 -20.14 5.89 -4.46
CA VAL A 392 -21.11 6.73 -5.18
C VAL A 392 -21.85 5.90 -6.23
N PHE A 393 -21.10 5.09 -6.99
CA PHE A 393 -21.67 4.22 -8.00
C PHE A 393 -22.65 3.20 -7.40
N ALA A 394 -22.33 2.65 -6.23
CA ALA A 394 -23.20 1.73 -5.50
C ALA A 394 -24.49 2.38 -5.01
N GLY A 395 -24.39 3.58 -4.43
CA GLY A 395 -25.56 4.35 -3.99
C GLY A 395 -26.51 4.64 -5.14
N VAL A 396 -25.98 5.10 -6.29
CA VAL A 396 -26.80 5.38 -7.47
C VAL A 396 -27.55 4.14 -7.97
N ILE A 397 -26.90 2.97 -8.03
CA ILE A 397 -27.57 1.72 -8.44
C ILE A 397 -28.68 1.35 -7.45
N ALA A 398 -28.42 1.48 -6.15
CA ALA A 398 -29.39 1.18 -5.12
C ALA A 398 -30.60 2.14 -5.18
N ASP A 399 -30.37 3.43 -5.39
CA ASP A 399 -31.40 4.47 -5.50
C ASP A 399 -32.31 4.25 -6.71
N PHE A 400 -31.73 3.89 -7.87
CA PHE A 400 -32.52 3.57 -9.07
C PHE A 400 -33.29 2.26 -8.96
N SER A 401 -32.73 1.26 -8.28
CA SER A 401 -33.32 -0.08 -8.20
C SER A 401 -34.27 -0.27 -7.02
N GLY A 402 -34.23 0.62 -6.03
CA GLY A 402 -34.94 0.46 -4.75
C GLY A 402 -34.47 -0.74 -3.92
N SER A 403 -33.34 -1.34 -4.26
CA SER A 403 -32.81 -2.56 -3.63
C SER A 403 -31.29 -2.64 -3.81
N TYR A 404 -30.60 -3.24 -2.83
CA TYR A 404 -29.16 -3.51 -2.90
C TYR A 404 -28.81 -4.75 -3.72
N HIS A 405 -29.77 -5.61 -4.08
CA HIS A 405 -29.49 -6.83 -4.84
C HIS A 405 -28.76 -6.57 -6.18
N PRO A 406 -29.20 -5.63 -7.03
CA PRO A 406 -28.50 -5.33 -8.29
C PRO A 406 -27.11 -4.73 -8.07
N ALA A 407 -26.90 -3.99 -6.97
CA ALA A 407 -25.59 -3.44 -6.63
C ALA A 407 -24.59 -4.56 -6.28
N PHE A 408 -25.00 -5.58 -5.53
CA PHE A 408 -24.14 -6.72 -5.20
C PHE A 408 -23.85 -7.62 -6.41
N ILE A 409 -24.83 -7.84 -7.29
CA ILE A 409 -24.61 -8.56 -8.54
C ILE A 409 -23.60 -7.80 -9.42
N THR A 410 -23.74 -6.47 -9.51
CA THR A 410 -22.82 -5.61 -10.27
C THR A 410 -21.40 -5.66 -9.69
N ALA A 411 -21.26 -5.68 -8.36
CA ALA A 411 -19.98 -5.87 -7.69
C ALA A 411 -19.28 -7.17 -8.10
N GLY A 412 -20.01 -8.30 -8.09
CA GLY A 412 -19.47 -9.58 -8.53
C GLY A 412 -19.10 -9.61 -10.03
N VAL A 413 -19.87 -8.92 -10.88
CA VAL A 413 -19.51 -8.75 -12.30
C VAL A 413 -18.19 -7.99 -12.46
N PHE A 414 -17.97 -6.90 -11.71
CA PHE A 414 -16.67 -6.20 -11.74
C PHE A 414 -15.52 -7.11 -11.32
N LEU A 415 -15.71 -7.96 -10.30
CA LEU A 415 -14.70 -8.94 -9.91
C LEU A 415 -14.42 -9.93 -11.06
N PHE A 416 -15.42 -10.49 -11.72
CA PHE A 416 -15.18 -11.38 -12.87
C PHE A 416 -14.45 -10.67 -14.03
N VAL A 417 -14.82 -9.42 -14.32
CA VAL A 417 -14.10 -8.59 -15.31
C VAL A 417 -12.64 -8.43 -14.89
N SER A 418 -12.37 -8.09 -13.63
CA SER A 418 -11.01 -7.99 -13.10
C SER A 418 -10.22 -9.30 -13.26
N ALA A 419 -10.82 -10.46 -12.98
CA ALA A 419 -10.15 -11.75 -13.14
C ALA A 419 -9.73 -12.05 -14.59
N SER A 420 -10.50 -11.58 -15.57
CA SER A 420 -10.24 -11.75 -17.00
C SER A 420 -9.14 -10.84 -17.54
N LEU A 421 -8.97 -9.63 -17.00
CA LEU A 421 -8.06 -8.62 -17.54
C LEU A 421 -6.59 -9.10 -17.61
N PRO A 422 -6.03 -9.77 -16.58
CA PRO A 422 -4.69 -10.33 -16.65
C PRO A 422 -4.44 -11.34 -17.78
N LEU A 423 -5.48 -12.00 -18.30
CA LEU A 423 -5.33 -12.96 -19.40
C LEU A 423 -4.83 -12.27 -20.69
N PHE A 424 -5.15 -10.98 -20.85
CA PHE A 424 -4.72 -10.18 -22.00
C PHE A 424 -3.23 -9.82 -21.98
N MET A 425 -2.51 -10.00 -20.86
CA MET A 425 -1.06 -9.79 -20.79
C MET A 425 -0.30 -10.67 -21.80
N ARG A 426 -0.81 -11.86 -22.11
CA ARG A 426 -0.19 -12.78 -23.09
C ARG A 426 -0.13 -12.18 -24.49
N PHE A 427 -1.11 -11.35 -24.86
CA PHE A 427 -1.14 -10.70 -26.18
C PHE A 427 -0.21 -9.48 -26.25
N ILE A 428 -0.01 -8.79 -25.13
CA ILE A 428 0.88 -7.62 -25.03
C ILE A 428 2.36 -8.03 -25.13
N HIS A 429 2.72 -9.21 -24.59
CA HIS A 429 4.11 -9.70 -24.66
C HIS A 429 4.58 -10.00 -26.09
N ASN A 430 3.65 -10.26 -27.01
CA ASN A 430 3.96 -10.53 -28.42
C ASN A 430 4.28 -9.26 -29.25
N THR A 431 4.26 -8.07 -28.64
CA THR A 431 4.56 -6.80 -29.32
C THR A 431 5.93 -6.20 -29.00
N SER A 432 6.77 -6.87 -28.21
CA SER A 432 8.18 -6.48 -28.04
C SER A 432 8.93 -6.64 -29.36
N THR A 433 9.56 -5.57 -29.84
CA THR A 433 10.36 -5.57 -31.07
C THR A 433 11.52 -6.56 -30.99
N PRO A 434 11.95 -7.17 -32.13
CA PRO A 434 13.05 -8.15 -32.17
C PRO A 434 14.39 -7.68 -31.57
N GLU A 435 14.57 -6.39 -31.30
CA GLU A 435 15.78 -5.83 -30.67
C GLU A 435 15.83 -6.02 -29.14
N GLU A 436 14.70 -6.02 -28.43
CA GLU A 436 14.67 -6.27 -26.97
C GLU A 436 14.95 -7.75 -26.65
N VAL A 437 14.60 -8.66 -27.55
CA VAL A 437 14.90 -10.10 -27.42
C VAL A 437 16.40 -10.36 -27.57
N LYS A 438 17.09 -9.65 -28.47
CA LYS A 438 18.56 -9.76 -28.64
C LYS A 438 19.35 -9.24 -27.44
N LEU A 439 18.88 -8.17 -26.79
CA LEU A 439 19.48 -7.63 -25.55
C LEU A 439 19.25 -8.54 -24.34
N LYS A 440 18.09 -9.21 -24.25
CA LYS A 440 17.86 -10.25 -23.23
C LYS A 440 18.74 -11.47 -23.46
N GLU A 441 18.86 -11.97 -24.69
CA GLU A 441 19.74 -13.10 -25.00
C GLU A 441 21.23 -12.81 -24.76
N SER A 442 21.68 -11.56 -24.95
CA SER A 442 23.07 -11.19 -24.61
C SER A 442 23.30 -11.11 -23.10
N THR A 443 22.32 -10.59 -22.36
CA THR A 443 22.41 -10.43 -20.89
C THR A 443 22.29 -11.78 -20.17
N ASP A 444 21.41 -12.67 -20.66
CA ASP A 444 21.28 -14.03 -20.12
C ASP A 444 22.52 -14.88 -20.42
N LYS A 445 23.20 -14.68 -21.57
CA LYS A 445 24.49 -15.32 -21.83
C LYS A 445 25.60 -14.83 -20.89
N GLU A 446 25.64 -13.55 -20.55
CA GLU A 446 26.60 -13.03 -19.56
C GLU A 446 26.31 -13.52 -18.13
N LEU A 447 25.04 -13.64 -17.74
CA LEU A 447 24.63 -14.18 -16.44
C LEU A 447 24.96 -15.67 -16.29
N VAL A 448 24.73 -16.48 -17.32
CA VAL A 448 25.08 -17.92 -17.32
C VAL A 448 26.61 -18.13 -17.29
N ILE A 449 27.39 -17.22 -17.87
CA ILE A 449 28.87 -17.27 -17.79
C ILE A 449 29.35 -16.90 -16.37
N LEU A 450 28.71 -15.92 -15.71
CA LEU A 450 28.99 -15.55 -14.32
C LEU A 450 28.65 -16.67 -13.33
N GLU A 451 27.55 -17.39 -13.55
CA GLU A 451 27.12 -18.51 -12.72
C GLU A 451 28.08 -19.72 -12.84
N LYS A 452 28.62 -19.99 -14.04
CA LYS A 452 29.66 -21.02 -14.22
C LYS A 452 31.02 -20.67 -13.63
N MET A 453 31.34 -19.38 -13.49
CA MET A 453 32.60 -18.93 -12.86
C MET A 453 32.54 -18.88 -11.32
N THR A 454 31.35 -18.99 -10.72
CA THR A 454 31.19 -18.99 -9.25
C THR A 454 31.11 -20.39 -8.63
N VAL A 455 31.08 -21.44 -9.45
CA VAL A 455 30.99 -22.85 -9.02
C VAL A 455 32.32 -23.62 -9.25
N LEU A 456 33.44 -22.91 -9.44
CA LEU A 456 34.79 -23.48 -9.47
C LEU A 456 35.66 -22.96 -8.33
#